data_AF-A0AAW9K9F2-F1
#
_entry.id   AF-A0AAW9K9F2-F1
#
_cell.length_a   1.000
_cell.length_b   1.000
_cell.length_c   1.000
_cell.angle_alpha   90.00
_cell.angle_beta   90.00
_cell.angle_gamma   90.00
#
_symmetry.space_group_name_H-M   'P 1'
#
loop_
_entity.id
_entity.type
_entity.pdbx_description
1 polymer ?
#
loop_
_entity_poly.entity_id
_entity_poly.type
_entity_poly.pdbx_seq_one_letter_code
_entity_poly.pdbx_strand_id
1 'polypeptide(L)'
;PNIMHSLENMIKKSFGINPLIVGPGVKTGINIKYDNPKEVGADRIVNAVAAHDKYKRDLIIIDFGTATTFCSLTKDANYLGGCITPGIRIASDALFDRAAKLPRVELEVPKNIICKNTISSMQSGIIYGYIGQVEYIVN
;
A
#
# COMPACT_ATOMS: atom_id res chain seq x y z
N PRO A 1 -17.07 3.95 6.81
CA PRO A 1 -16.13 3.43 7.84
C PRO A 1 -16.50 3.91 9.24
N ASN A 2 -16.33 3.06 10.26
CA ASN A 2 -16.83 3.27 11.63
C ASN A 2 -16.36 4.57 12.32
N ILE A 3 -15.28 5.20 11.83
CA ILE A 3 -14.73 6.44 12.41
C ILE A 3 -15.14 7.72 11.67
N MET A 4 -15.61 7.64 10.41
CA MET A 4 -15.77 8.82 9.54
C MET A 4 -16.80 9.81 10.10
N HIS A 5 -17.93 9.31 10.58
CA HIS A 5 -18.99 10.16 11.15
C HIS A 5 -18.46 10.97 12.35
N SER A 6 -17.74 10.32 13.26
CA SER A 6 -17.16 10.97 14.44
C SER A 6 -16.09 11.99 14.06
N LEU A 7 -15.23 11.66 13.09
CA LEU A 7 -14.16 12.55 12.63
C LEU A 7 -14.71 13.79 11.93
N GLU A 8 -15.68 13.64 11.02
CA GLU A 8 -16.32 14.75 10.33
C GLU A 8 -17.03 15.70 11.31
N ASN A 9 -17.76 15.14 12.28
CA ASN A 9 -18.43 15.93 13.30
C ASN A 9 -17.45 16.70 14.19
N MET A 10 -16.32 16.06 14.55
CA MET A 10 -15.27 16.73 15.30
C MET A 10 -14.70 17.91 14.50
N ILE A 11 -14.38 17.72 13.21
CA ILE A 11 -13.85 18.81 12.37
C ILE A 11 -14.83 19.99 12.30
N LYS A 12 -16.11 19.70 12.07
CA LYS A 12 -17.16 20.73 12.03
C LYS A 12 -17.32 21.46 13.35
N LYS A 13 -17.34 20.74 14.48
CA LYS A 13 -17.55 21.34 15.81
C LYS A 13 -16.35 22.12 16.32
N SER A 14 -15.14 21.59 16.14
CA SER A 14 -13.92 22.16 16.69
C SER A 14 -13.32 23.26 15.81
N PHE A 15 -13.49 23.16 14.49
CA PHE A 15 -12.87 24.10 13.55
C PHE A 15 -13.87 24.90 12.71
N GLY A 16 -15.18 24.59 12.76
CA GLY A 16 -16.19 25.29 11.96
C GLY A 16 -16.07 25.02 10.46
N ILE A 17 -15.34 23.98 10.05
CA ILE A 17 -15.04 23.66 8.65
C ILE A 17 -15.82 22.41 8.23
N ASN A 18 -16.37 22.42 7.02
CA ASN A 18 -16.88 21.21 6.37
C ASN A 18 -15.72 20.52 5.64
N PRO A 19 -15.24 19.35 6.11
CA PRO A 19 -14.10 18.68 5.48
C PRO A 19 -14.47 18.16 4.08
N LEU A 20 -13.56 18.35 3.13
CA LEU A 20 -13.64 17.67 1.84
C LEU A 20 -13.18 16.21 2.02
N ILE A 21 -14.08 15.26 1.77
CA ILE A 21 -13.77 13.83 1.85
C ILE A 21 -13.45 13.31 0.46
N VAL A 22 -12.22 12.79 0.27
CA VAL A 22 -11.84 12.16 -0.99
C VAL A 22 -12.58 10.84 -1.15
N GLY A 23 -13.36 10.70 -2.22
CA GLY A 23 -14.16 9.52 -2.51
C GLY A 23 -14.88 9.63 -3.86
N PRO A 24 -15.79 8.68 -4.18
CA PRO A 24 -16.53 8.70 -5.43
C PRO A 24 -17.24 10.04 -5.67
N GLY A 25 -17.04 10.62 -6.87
CA GLY A 25 -17.66 11.90 -7.26
C GLY A 25 -16.80 13.14 -7.01
N VAL A 26 -15.70 13.03 -6.25
CA VAL A 26 -14.72 14.13 -6.14
C VAL A 26 -13.91 14.21 -7.44
N LYS A 27 -13.75 15.43 -7.99
CA LYS A 27 -12.93 15.67 -9.18
C LYS A 27 -11.45 15.58 -8.79
N THR A 28 -10.80 14.49 -9.16
CA THR A 28 -9.39 14.22 -8.83
C THR A 28 -8.44 14.55 -9.99
N GLY A 29 -8.96 14.70 -11.21
CA GLY A 29 -8.14 14.83 -12.43
C GLY A 29 -7.51 13.51 -12.89
N ILE A 30 -7.81 12.39 -12.21
CA ILE A 30 -7.33 11.05 -12.56
C ILE A 30 -8.46 10.27 -13.24
N ASN A 31 -8.17 9.70 -14.40
CA ASN A 31 -9.10 8.86 -15.15
C ASN A 31 -8.96 7.39 -14.74
N ILE A 32 -9.86 6.90 -13.89
CA ILE A 32 -9.81 5.55 -13.33
C ILE A 32 -10.35 4.53 -14.36
N LYS A 33 -9.51 3.57 -14.75
CA LYS A 33 -9.82 2.54 -15.76
C LYS A 33 -10.20 1.17 -15.19
N TYR A 34 -10.48 1.08 -13.89
CA TYR A 34 -11.07 -0.12 -13.28
C TYR A 34 -12.47 -0.38 -13.86
N ASP A 35 -12.87 -1.66 -13.89
CA ASP A 35 -14.23 -2.07 -14.26
C ASP A 35 -15.29 -1.35 -13.40
N ASN A 36 -15.02 -1.23 -12.10
CA ASN A 36 -15.79 -0.41 -11.17
C ASN A 36 -14.91 0.64 -10.49
N PRO A 37 -14.91 1.90 -10.96
CA PRO A 37 -14.07 2.97 -10.40
C PRO A 37 -14.28 3.25 -8.91
N LYS A 38 -15.44 2.87 -8.34
CA LYS A 38 -15.77 3.10 -6.93
C LYS A 38 -15.04 2.15 -5.98
N GLU A 39 -14.45 1.07 -6.48
CA GLU A 39 -13.71 0.09 -5.69
C GLU A 39 -12.27 0.51 -5.39
N VAL A 40 -11.77 1.52 -6.12
CA VAL A 40 -10.42 2.02 -5.88
C VAL A 40 -10.41 2.79 -4.56
N GLY A 41 -9.52 2.39 -3.64
CA GLY A 41 -9.30 3.06 -2.37
C GLY A 41 -8.91 4.53 -2.53
N ALA A 42 -9.39 5.38 -1.62
CA ALA A 42 -9.12 6.81 -1.66
C ALA A 42 -7.62 7.12 -1.52
N ASP A 43 -6.88 6.32 -0.74
CA ASP A 43 -5.43 6.37 -0.58
C ASP A 43 -4.70 6.20 -1.93
N ARG A 44 -5.07 5.19 -2.72
CA ARG A 44 -4.48 4.92 -4.03
C ARG A 44 -4.78 6.05 -5.02
N ILE A 45 -5.96 6.65 -4.94
CA ILE A 45 -6.33 7.83 -5.76
C ILE A 45 -5.47 9.04 -5.37
N VAL A 46 -5.32 9.33 -4.07
CA VAL A 46 -4.49 10.45 -3.60
C VAL A 46 -3.03 10.27 -4.00
N ASN A 47 -2.50 9.05 -3.87
CA ASN A 47 -1.15 8.71 -4.33
C ASN A 47 -0.99 8.97 -5.84
N ALA A 48 -1.98 8.57 -6.66
CA ALA A 48 -1.97 8.81 -8.09
C ALA A 48 -2.02 10.31 -8.45
N VAL A 49 -2.85 11.09 -7.76
CA VAL A 49 -2.91 12.55 -7.93
C VAL A 49 -1.55 13.18 -7.64
N ALA A 50 -0.97 12.90 -6.48
CA ALA A 50 0.32 13.47 -6.08
C ALA A 50 1.47 13.05 -7.01
N ALA A 51 1.51 11.77 -7.40
CA ALA A 51 2.54 11.25 -8.27
C ALA A 51 2.43 11.81 -9.70
N HIS A 52 1.21 11.90 -10.24
CA HIS A 52 0.97 12.55 -11.52
C HIS A 52 1.45 13.99 -11.48
N ASP A 53 1.07 14.73 -10.43
CA ASP A 53 1.38 16.14 -10.33
C ASP A 53 2.88 16.41 -10.24
N LYS A 54 3.60 15.57 -9.50
CA LYS A 54 5.04 15.72 -9.32
C LYS A 54 5.87 15.33 -10.54
N TYR A 55 5.49 14.26 -11.26
CA TYR A 55 6.39 13.65 -12.26
C TYR A 55 5.91 13.72 -13.71
N LYS A 56 4.60 13.89 -13.97
CA LYS A 56 4.02 14.07 -15.33
C LYS A 56 4.53 13.06 -16.39
N ARG A 57 4.69 11.79 -16.03
CA ARG A 57 5.16 10.69 -16.89
C ARG A 57 4.45 9.38 -16.55
N ASP A 58 4.75 8.30 -17.28
CA ASP A 58 4.29 6.95 -16.92
C ASP A 58 4.97 6.49 -15.63
N LEU A 59 4.19 5.91 -14.71
CA LEU A 59 4.59 5.62 -13.34
C LEU A 59 4.02 4.30 -12.85
N ILE A 60 4.84 3.58 -12.10
CA ILE A 60 4.38 2.57 -11.14
C ILE A 60 4.54 3.18 -9.75
N ILE A 61 3.45 3.27 -9.00
CA ILE A 61 3.43 3.79 -7.64
C ILE A 61 3.35 2.59 -6.71
N ILE A 62 4.31 2.49 -5.78
CA ILE A 62 4.37 1.41 -4.80
C ILE A 62 4.19 2.01 -3.41
N ASP A 63 3.17 1.55 -2.69
CA ASP A 63 2.89 1.98 -1.31
C ASP A 63 3.10 0.78 -0.36
N PHE A 64 4.09 0.89 0.53
CA PHE A 64 4.44 -0.13 1.51
C PHE A 64 3.73 0.14 2.84
N GLY A 65 2.47 -0.28 2.94
CA GLY A 65 1.64 -0.11 4.13
C GLY A 65 1.26 -1.43 4.79
N THR A 66 0.05 -1.46 5.37
CA THR A 66 -0.59 -2.68 5.89
C THR A 66 -0.67 -3.76 4.80
N ALA A 67 -1.07 -3.37 3.59
CA ALA A 67 -0.83 -4.11 2.37
C ALA A 67 0.22 -3.36 1.54
N THR A 68 0.92 -4.06 0.65
CA THR A 68 1.69 -3.38 -0.38
C THR A 68 0.88 -3.29 -1.65
N THR A 69 0.74 -2.09 -2.18
CA THR A 69 -0.01 -1.84 -3.40
C THR A 69 0.91 -1.37 -4.50
N PHE A 70 0.65 -1.84 -5.72
CA PHE A 70 1.33 -1.42 -6.94
C PHE A 70 0.27 -0.81 -7.82
N CYS A 71 0.47 0.41 -8.32
CA CYS A 71 -0.51 1.11 -9.13
C CYS A 71 0.14 1.62 -10.41
N SER A 72 -0.42 1.26 -11.56
CA SER A 72 0.05 1.74 -12.86
C SER A 72 -0.71 3.00 -13.26
N LEU A 73 0.03 4.05 -13.61
CA LEU A 73 -0.49 5.36 -13.95
C LEU A 73 0.23 5.87 -15.20
N THR A 74 -0.53 6.23 -16.24
CA THR A 74 0.05 6.83 -17.46
C THR A 74 0.32 8.32 -17.27
N LYS A 75 1.18 8.90 -18.12
CA LYS A 75 1.43 10.34 -18.21
C LYS A 75 0.15 11.17 -18.43
N ASP A 76 -0.85 10.59 -19.08
CA ASP A 76 -2.14 11.22 -19.41
C ASP A 76 -3.19 11.05 -18.29
N ALA A 77 -2.73 10.86 -17.05
CA ALA A 77 -3.56 10.70 -15.86
C ALA A 77 -4.51 9.47 -15.87
N ASN A 78 -4.30 8.49 -16.75
CA ASN A 78 -5.07 7.24 -16.71
C ASN A 78 -4.50 6.30 -15.64
N TYR A 79 -5.31 6.04 -14.62
CA TYR A 79 -5.03 5.05 -13.59
C TYR A 79 -5.51 3.68 -14.07
N LEU A 80 -4.57 2.83 -14.46
CA LEU A 80 -4.86 1.62 -15.23
C LEU A 80 -5.30 0.43 -14.39
N GLY A 81 -4.87 0.37 -13.14
CA GLY A 81 -4.81 -0.93 -12.51
C GLY A 81 -3.71 -1.05 -11.47
N GLY A 82 -3.56 -2.26 -10.99
CA GLY A 82 -2.52 -2.61 -10.05
C GLY A 82 -2.71 -3.98 -9.44
N CYS A 83 -1.75 -4.37 -8.61
CA CYS A 83 -1.87 -5.53 -7.74
C CYS A 83 -1.72 -5.13 -6.27
N ILE A 84 -2.21 -6.00 -5.39
CA ILE A 84 -2.16 -5.83 -3.94
C ILE A 84 -1.56 -7.10 -3.37
N THR A 85 -0.52 -6.96 -2.56
CA THR A 85 0.15 -8.08 -1.86
C THR A 85 0.12 -7.83 -0.35
N PRO A 86 0.31 -8.88 0.48
CA PRO A 86 0.47 -8.69 1.91
C PRO A 86 1.62 -7.72 2.21
N GLY A 87 1.40 -6.78 3.12
CA GLY A 87 2.47 -5.92 3.62
C GLY A 87 3.54 -6.75 4.33
N ILE A 88 4.78 -6.27 4.34
CA ILE A 88 5.92 -7.02 4.90
C ILE A 88 5.69 -7.40 6.37
N ARG A 89 5.02 -6.53 7.14
CA ARG A 89 4.65 -6.79 8.54
C ARG A 89 3.57 -7.85 8.68
N ILE A 90 2.52 -7.81 7.84
CA ILE A 90 1.49 -8.87 7.82
C ILE A 90 2.11 -10.23 7.50
N ALA A 91 3.01 -10.29 6.51
CA ALA A 91 3.68 -11.54 6.16
C ALA A 91 4.50 -12.10 7.34
N SER A 92 5.20 -11.23 8.07
CA SER A 92 5.93 -11.61 9.28
C SER A 92 5.02 -12.06 10.42
N ASP A 93 3.97 -11.29 10.73
CA ASP A 93 3.02 -11.62 11.79
C ASP A 93 2.28 -12.93 11.46
N ALA A 94 1.94 -13.18 10.20
CA ALA A 94 1.30 -14.43 9.77
C ALA A 94 2.17 -15.67 10.03
N LEU A 95 3.49 -15.58 9.83
CA LEU A 95 4.40 -16.68 10.16
C LEU A 95 4.44 -16.95 11.67
N PHE A 96 4.45 -15.89 12.48
CA PHE A 96 4.38 -16.01 13.94
C PHE A 96 3.05 -16.61 14.42
N ASP A 97 1.92 -16.10 13.91
CA ASP A 97 0.59 -16.48 14.39
C ASP A 97 0.15 -17.87 13.90
N ARG A 98 0.60 -18.30 12.72
CA ARG A 98 0.08 -19.52 12.06
C ARG A 98 1.03 -20.72 12.12
N ALA A 99 2.32 -20.51 12.38
CA ALA A 99 3.28 -21.62 12.46
C ALA A 99 3.62 -21.96 13.91
N ALA A 100 3.59 -23.25 14.26
CA ALA A 100 3.64 -23.72 15.64
C ALA A 100 4.92 -23.39 16.45
N LYS A 101 6.00 -22.92 15.82
CA LYS A 101 7.32 -22.71 16.48
C LYS A 101 8.10 -21.49 15.98
N LEU A 102 7.48 -20.57 15.25
CA LEU A 102 8.17 -19.39 14.75
C LEU A 102 8.00 -18.24 15.75
N PRO A 103 9.08 -17.62 16.25
CA PRO A 103 8.99 -16.49 17.17
C PRO A 103 8.59 -15.22 16.41
N ARG A 104 8.15 -14.20 17.15
CA ARG A 104 8.00 -12.87 16.59
C ARG A 104 9.40 -12.30 16.33
N VAL A 105 9.61 -11.75 15.14
CA VAL A 105 10.91 -11.21 14.72
C VAL A 105 10.77 -9.73 14.35
N GLU A 106 11.77 -8.93 14.71
CA GLU A 106 11.96 -7.62 14.12
C GLU A 106 12.58 -7.79 12.72
N LEU A 107 12.18 -6.92 11.78
CA LEU A 107 12.68 -6.97 10.42
C LEU A 107 14.04 -6.30 10.34
N GLU A 108 15.08 -7.12 10.16
CA GLU A 108 16.45 -6.68 9.92
C GLU A 108 17.00 -7.39 8.70
N VAL A 109 17.80 -6.71 7.88
CA VAL A 109 18.44 -7.31 6.71
C VAL A 109 19.55 -8.25 7.19
N PRO A 110 19.42 -9.58 7.00
CA PRO A 110 20.46 -10.51 7.41
C PRO A 110 21.65 -10.44 6.46
N LYS A 111 22.82 -10.86 6.93
CA LYS A 111 24.07 -10.84 6.13
C LYS A 111 24.06 -11.84 4.98
N ASN A 112 23.30 -12.92 5.10
CA ASN A 112 23.26 -14.04 4.15
C ASN A 112 21.82 -14.42 3.85
N ILE A 113 21.58 -14.96 2.66
CA ILE A 113 20.27 -15.53 2.30
C ILE A 113 20.05 -16.87 3.03
N ILE A 114 21.04 -17.77 3.02
CA ILE A 114 20.94 -19.06 3.72
C ILE A 114 21.47 -18.90 5.15
N CYS A 115 20.55 -18.92 6.10
CA CYS A 115 20.80 -18.68 7.51
C CYS A 115 20.81 -20.00 8.33
N LYS A 116 21.42 -19.95 9.52
CA LYS A 116 21.62 -21.12 10.39
C LYS A 116 20.80 -21.09 11.70
N ASN A 117 19.90 -20.13 11.85
CA ASN A 117 18.97 -20.07 12.98
C ASN A 117 17.61 -19.53 12.54
N THR A 118 16.57 -19.86 13.30
CA THR A 118 15.17 -19.57 12.95
C THR A 118 14.91 -18.08 12.70
N ILE A 119 15.42 -17.20 13.57
CA ILE A 119 15.18 -15.75 13.47
C ILE A 119 15.75 -15.20 12.16
N SER A 120 17.04 -15.43 11.91
CA SER A 120 17.70 -14.94 10.69
C SER A 120 17.21 -15.62 9.41
N SER A 121 16.77 -16.88 9.49
CA SER A 121 16.12 -17.57 8.35
C SER A 121 14.76 -16.96 8.02
N MET A 122 13.95 -16.61 9.03
CA MET A 122 12.70 -15.88 8.82
C MET A 122 12.94 -14.50 8.23
N GLN A 123 13.84 -13.70 8.83
CA GLN A 123 14.20 -12.37 8.33
C GLN A 123 14.67 -12.42 6.87
N SER A 124 15.52 -13.39 6.53
CA SER A 124 16.03 -13.59 5.18
C SER A 124 14.90 -13.89 4.19
N GLY A 125 14.08 -14.91 4.49
CA GLY A 125 12.98 -15.30 3.61
C GLY A 125 11.95 -14.18 3.41
N ILE A 126 11.61 -13.46 4.49
CA ILE A 126 10.69 -12.32 4.41
C ILE A 126 11.28 -11.22 3.54
N ILE A 127 12.49 -10.73 3.85
CA ILE A 127 13.07 -9.55 3.19
C ILE A 127 13.43 -9.84 1.73
N TYR A 128 14.23 -10.88 1.48
CA TYR A 128 14.66 -11.17 0.11
C TYR A 128 13.51 -11.70 -0.75
N GLY A 129 12.55 -12.41 -0.15
CA GLY A 129 11.30 -12.77 -0.82
C GLY A 129 10.48 -11.53 -1.20
N TYR A 130 10.42 -10.52 -0.33
CA TYR A 130 9.76 -9.25 -0.62
C TYR A 130 10.45 -8.48 -1.74
N ILE A 131 11.78 -8.43 -1.72
CA ILE A 131 12.58 -7.79 -2.78
C ILE A 131 12.29 -8.47 -4.10
N GLY A 132 12.38 -9.80 -4.17
CA GLY A 132 12.08 -10.55 -5.38
C GLY A 132 10.64 -10.36 -5.87
N GLN A 133 9.67 -10.27 -4.95
CA GLN A 133 8.28 -9.94 -5.29
C GLN A 133 8.18 -8.56 -5.94
N VAL A 134 8.80 -7.53 -5.35
CA VAL A 134 8.78 -6.16 -5.88
C VAL A 134 9.48 -6.12 -7.25
N GLU A 135 10.68 -6.68 -7.36
CA GLU A 135 11.44 -6.72 -8.62
C GLU A 135 10.66 -7.43 -9.72
N TYR A 136 10.03 -8.57 -9.42
CA TYR A 136 9.26 -9.33 -10.41
C TYR A 136 8.00 -8.59 -10.87
N ILE A 137 7.27 -7.94 -9.96
CA ILE A 137 6.04 -7.20 -10.30
C ILE A 137 6.34 -5.94 -11.12
N VAL A 138 7.50 -5.32 -10.90
CA VAL A 138 7.89 -4.08 -11.57
C VAL A 138 8.44 -4.30 -12.98
N ASN A 139 9.12 -5.42 -13.22
CA ASN A 139 9.73 -5.77 -14.52
C ASN A 139 8.69 -6.16 -15.58
#